data_AF-A0A6A3N3Q5-F1
#
_entry.id   AF-A0A6A3N3Q5-F1
#
_cell.length_a   1.000
_cell.length_b   1.000
_cell.length_c   1.000
_cell.angle_alpha   90.00
_cell.angle_beta   90.00
_cell.angle_gamma   90.00
#
_symmetry.space_group_name_H-M   'P 1'
#
loop_
_entity.id
_entity.type
_entity.pdbx_description
1 polymer ?
#
loop_
_entity_poly.entity_id
_entity_poly.type
_entity_poly.pdbx_seq_one_letter_code
_entity_poly.pdbx_strand_id
1 'polypeptide(L)' 'MRNIHFTNNTSANADTDRVWKVTSISDTLQKTFKAGYNIPGVLAFDEAMISSRSRYNPTRRYLKEKPHK' A
#
# COMPACT_ATOMS: atom_id res chain seq x y z
N MET A 1 -10.69 -16.92 0.74
CA MET A 1 -11.22 -15.84 1.60
C MET A 1 -11.86 -14.78 0.71
N ARG A 2 -13.15 -14.48 0.84
CA ARG A 2 -13.88 -13.61 -0.11
C ARG A 2 -14.43 -12.32 0.50
N ASN A 3 -14.52 -12.23 1.83
CA ASN A 3 -15.24 -11.16 2.54
C ASN A 3 -14.34 -10.41 3.56
N ILE A 4 -13.05 -10.25 3.25
CA ILE A 4 -12.14 -9.49 4.10
C ILE A 4 -12.13 -8.04 3.61
N HIS A 5 -12.50 -7.12 4.50
CA HIS A 5 -12.53 -5.69 4.26
C HIS A 5 -11.72 -4.98 5.35
N PHE A 6 -10.81 -4.09 4.94
CA PHE A 6 -9.95 -3.36 5.87
C PHE A 6 -10.39 -1.90 6.08
N THR A 7 -11.16 -1.37 5.14
CA THR A 7 -11.66 0.01 5.16
C THR A 7 -13.14 0.02 4.76
N ASN A 8 -13.89 1.00 5.27
CA ASN A 8 -15.30 1.14 4.96
C ASN A 8 -15.54 1.50 3.48
N ASN A 9 -16.30 0.65 2.78
CA ASN A 9 -16.63 0.85 1.36
C ASN A 9 -17.55 2.04 1.08
N THR A 10 -18.23 2.59 2.10
CA THR A 10 -19.09 3.77 1.97
C THR A 10 -18.38 5.07 2.36
N SER A 11 -17.05 5.05 2.53
CA SER A 11 -16.30 6.26 2.85
C SER A 11 -16.26 7.22 1.66
N ALA A 12 -16.31 8.53 1.90
CA ALA A 12 -16.17 9.54 0.85
C ALA A 12 -14.84 9.44 0.08
N ASN A 13 -13.81 8.88 0.73
CA ASN A 13 -12.51 8.63 0.12
C ASN A 13 -12.56 7.55 -0.97
N ALA A 14 -13.62 6.73 -1.00
CA ALA A 14 -13.77 5.68 -2.00
C ALA A 14 -13.81 6.23 -3.44
N ASP A 15 -14.28 7.47 -3.59
CA ASP A 15 -14.43 8.14 -4.89
C ASP A 15 -13.17 8.92 -5.31
N THR A 16 -12.28 9.26 -4.38
CA THR A 16 -11.17 10.18 -4.61
C THR A 16 -9.79 9.53 -4.47
N ASP A 17 -9.60 8.59 -3.54
CA ASP A 17 -8.33 7.93 -3.28
C ASP A 17 -8.27 6.56 -3.96
N ARG A 18 -7.39 6.38 -4.95
CA ARG A 18 -7.25 5.10 -5.67
C ARG A 18 -6.80 3.92 -4.80
N VAL A 19 -6.31 4.18 -3.59
CA VAL A 19 -5.74 3.20 -2.65
C VAL A 19 -6.61 3.04 -1.40
N TRP A 20 -7.79 3.69 -1.36
CA TRP A 20 -8.66 3.81 -0.18
C TRP A 20 -8.91 2.50 0.57
N LYS A 21 -8.96 1.36 -0.12
CA LYS A 21 -9.22 0.02 0.44
C LYS A 21 -8.16 -0.49 1.42
N VAL A 22 -6.95 0.07 1.38
CA VAL A 22 -5.83 -0.35 2.23
C VAL A 22 -5.23 0.82 3.01
N THR A 23 -5.77 2.03 2.87
CA THR A 23 -5.27 3.23 3.55
C THR A 23 -5.22 3.05 5.06
N SER A 24 -6.26 2.45 5.67
CA SER A 24 -6.26 2.16 7.11
C SER A 24 -5.12 1.23 7.55
N ILE A 25 -4.74 0.26 6.71
CA ILE A 25 -3.59 -0.64 6.98
C ILE A 25 -2.30 0.16 6.88
N SER A 26 -2.14 0.95 5.81
CA SER A 26 -0.94 1.77 5.59
C SER A 26 -0.72 2.74 6.76
N ASP A 27 -1.76 3.45 7.19
CA ASP A 27 -1.68 4.42 8.29
C ASP A 27 -1.29 3.74 9.60
N THR A 28 -1.89 2.57 9.88
CA THR A 28 -1.56 1.77 11.06
C THR A 28 -0.11 1.34 11.03
N LEU A 29 0.37 0.77 9.93
CA LEU A 29 1.75 0.33 9.78
C LEU A 29 2.72 1.50 9.94
N GLN A 30 2.50 2.63 9.27
CA GLN A 30 3.36 3.80 9.38
C GLN A 30 3.43 4.32 10.82
N LYS A 31 2.28 4.41 11.50
CA LYS A 31 2.21 4.85 12.90
C LYS A 31 2.98 3.90 13.82
N THR A 32 2.78 2.60 13.69
CA THR A 32 3.41 1.61 14.57
C THR A 32 4.90 1.44 14.29
N PHE A 33 5.31 1.42 13.01
CA PHE A 33 6.73 1.35 12.64
C PHE A 33 7.48 2.58 13.16
N LYS A 34 6.93 3.78 12.98
CA LYS A 34 7.54 5.01 13.48
C LYS A 34 7.68 5.01 15.01
N ALA A 35 6.71 4.45 15.74
CA ALA A 35 6.76 4.38 17.19
C ALA A 35 7.79 3.36 17.71
N GLY A 36 8.03 2.28 16.95
CA GLY A 36 8.92 1.18 17.37
C GLY A 36 10.33 1.22 16.81
N TYR A 37 10.62 2.09 15.84
CA TYR A 37 11.91 2.10 15.13
C TYR A 37 12.78 3.29 15.54
N ASN A 38 14.00 3.02 16.02
CA ASN A 38 15.00 4.06 16.24
C ASN A 38 15.74 4.35 14.93
N ILE A 39 15.64 5.58 14.47
CA ILE A 39 16.16 5.99 13.15
C ILE A 39 17.69 6.17 13.23
N PRO A 40 18.48 5.46 12.41
CA PRO A 40 19.93 5.67 12.34
C PRO A 40 20.30 7.01 11.68
N GLY A 41 21.53 7.46 11.89
CA GLY A 41 22.03 8.72 11.31
C GLY A 41 22.13 8.75 9.77
N VAL A 42 22.00 7.60 9.11
CA VAL A 42 21.98 7.47 7.64
C VAL A 42 20.84 6.54 7.25
N LEU A 43 20.01 6.97 6.29
CA LEU A 43 18.91 6.20 5.72
C LEU A 43 19.09 6.05 4.21
N ALA A 44 18.68 4.91 3.67
CA ALA A 44 18.53 4.68 2.24
C ALA A 44 17.06 4.52 1.88
N PHE A 45 16.67 5.03 0.72
CA PHE A 45 15.32 4.92 0.18
C PHE A 45 15.39 4.26 -1.19
N ASP A 46 14.50 3.30 -1.43
CA ASP A 46 14.36 2.61 -2.71
C ASP A 46 12.89 2.19 -2.91
N GLU A 47 12.53 1.83 -4.14
CA GLU A 47 11.20 1.39 -4.51
C GLU A 47 11.06 -0.14 -4.43
N ALA A 48 10.04 -0.57 -3.69
CA ALA A 48 9.57 -1.95 -3.68
C ALA A 48 8.32 -2.11 -4.56
N MET A 49 8.21 -3.25 -5.25
CA MET A 49 7.04 -3.58 -6.06
C MET A 49 6.30 -4.78 -5.50
N ILE A 50 5.01 -4.59 -5.22
CA ILE A 50 4.09 -5.69 -4.89
C ILE A 50 3.47 -6.18 -6.20
N SER A 51 3.78 -7.40 -6.58
CA SER A 51 3.26 -7.99 -7.82
C SER A 51 1.75 -8.15 -7.77
N SER A 52 1.04 -7.60 -8.75
CA SER A 52 -0.40 -7.80 -8.90
C SER A 52 -0.80 -7.81 -10.36
N ARG A 53 -1.37 -8.94 -10.82
CA ARG A 53 -1.94 -9.09 -12.16
C ARG A 53 -3.45 -8.78 -12.21
N SER A 54 -4.05 -8.44 -11.06
CA SER A 54 -5.48 -8.17 -10.98
C SER A 54 -5.81 -6.91 -11.76
N ARG A 55 -6.77 -7.01 -12.67
CA ARG A 55 -7.34 -5.85 -13.38
C ARG A 55 -8.03 -4.85 -12.46
N TYR A 56 -8.40 -5.29 -11.25
CA TYR A 56 -9.07 -4.47 -10.24
C TYR A 56 -8.11 -3.64 -9.40
N ASN A 57 -6.78 -3.80 -9.58
CA ASN A 57 -5.82 -2.90 -8.97
C ASN A 57 -5.59 -1.69 -9.90
N PRO A 58 -6.17 -0.52 -9.60
CA PRO A 58 -6.02 0.64 -10.46
C PRO A 58 -4.59 1.19 -10.45
N THR A 59 -3.77 0.94 -9.42
CA THR A 59 -2.41 1.48 -9.31
C THR A 59 -1.33 0.55 -9.88
N ARG A 60 -1.71 -0.59 -10.47
CA ARG A 60 -0.74 -1.52 -11.07
C ARG A 60 0.09 -0.82 -12.16
N ARG A 61 1.39 -1.09 -12.16
CA ARG A 61 2.34 -0.61 -13.16
C ARG A 61 3.20 -1.78 -13.63
N TYR A 62 3.50 -1.79 -14.92
CA TYR A 62 4.48 -2.69 -15.49
C TYR A 62 5.87 -2.05 -15.33
N LEU A 63 6.76 -2.73 -14.61
CA LEU A 63 8.17 -2.33 -14.52
C LEU A 63 9.02 -3.42 -15.16
N LYS A 64 9.67 -3.08 -16.27
CA LYS A 64 10.48 -4.03 -17.06
C LYS A 64 11.63 -4.65 -16.25
N GLU A 65 12.26 -3.84 -15.41
CA GLU A 65 13.48 -4.17 -14.65
C GLU A 65 13.20 -4.97 -13.37
N LYS A 66 11.93 -5.12 -12.97
CA LYS A 66 11.56 -5.87 -11.77
C LYS A 66 11.26 -7.33 -12.14
N PRO A 67 11.59 -8.31 -11.27
CA PRO A 67 11.47 -9.74 -11.59
C PRO A 67 10.02 -10.18 -11.83
N HIS A 68 9.08 -9.55 -11.14
CA HIS A 68 7.65 -9.76 -11.32
C HIS A 68 7.03 -8.53 -12.00
N LYS A 69 6.45 -8.76 -13.18
CA LYS A 69 5.93 -7.74 -14.08
C LYS A 69 4.41 -7.67 -14.08
#